data_AF-A0A6L3MZG3-F1
#
_entry.id   AF-A0A6L3MZG3-F1
#
_cell.length_a   1.000
_cell.length_b   1.000
_cell.length_c   1.000
_cell.angle_alpha   90.00
_cell.angle_beta   90.00
_cell.angle_gamma   90.00
#
_symmetry.space_group_name_H-M   'P 1'
#
loop_
_entity.id
_entity.type
_entity.pdbx_description
1 polymer ?
#
loop_
_entity_poly.entity_id
_entity_poly.type
_entity_poly.pdbx_seq_one_letter_code
_entity_poly.pdbx_strand_id
1 'polypeptide(L)'
;MSFLYKADPVRGAQWAQRFAQQAPDLAFRIWPDLGDPETVRYLAAWQPPDDPCALLPNLEIVFSVGAGIDQFDLSRVPAHIPVVRMIEPGIVEGMVEYVTQAVLTIHRDLFDYAAQQREHVWREKPVRAAASRRVGVLGLGTLGQAVLDTLRR
;
A
#
# COMPACT_ATOMS: atom_id res chain seq x y z
N MET A 1 23.31 15.14 -5.96
CA MET A 1 22.06 14.43 -6.34
C MET A 1 21.09 14.46 -5.18
N SER A 2 19.79 14.39 -5.45
CA SER A 2 18.75 14.42 -4.43
C SER A 2 17.65 13.38 -4.69
N PHE A 3 16.96 13.02 -3.61
CA PHE A 3 15.83 12.12 -3.56
C PHE A 3 14.60 12.92 -3.14
N LEU A 4 13.58 12.98 -4.01
CA LEU A 4 12.35 13.69 -3.77
C LEU A 4 11.25 12.73 -3.31
N TYR A 5 10.58 13.07 -2.22
CA TYR A 5 9.43 12.32 -1.71
C TYR A 5 8.13 13.14 -1.86
N LYS A 6 7.14 12.57 -2.55
CA LYS A 6 5.80 13.13 -2.81
C LYS A 6 4.70 12.16 -2.37
N ALA A 7 4.45 12.14 -1.07
CA ALA A 7 3.33 11.43 -0.46
C ALA A 7 3.00 12.05 0.92
N ASP A 8 2.42 11.28 1.84
CA ASP A 8 2.06 11.74 3.18
C ASP A 8 3.28 12.36 3.92
N PRO A 9 3.18 13.61 4.40
CA PRO A 9 4.30 14.33 5.00
C PRO A 9 4.72 13.78 6.37
N VAL A 10 3.79 13.18 7.13
CA VAL A 10 4.11 12.56 8.42
C VAL A 10 5.05 11.37 8.22
N ARG A 11 4.74 10.51 7.25
CA ARG A 11 5.62 9.43 6.83
C ARG A 11 6.90 9.97 6.16
N GLY A 12 6.80 11.08 5.43
CA GLY A 12 7.96 11.77 4.85
C GLY A 12 9.00 12.18 5.90
N ALA A 13 8.56 12.69 7.05
CA ALA A 13 9.46 13.03 8.17
C ALA A 13 10.18 11.80 8.74
N GLN A 14 9.49 10.65 8.82
CA GLN A 14 10.12 9.38 9.23
C GLN A 14 11.17 8.93 8.22
N TRP A 15 10.88 9.03 6.91
CA TRP A 15 11.85 8.75 5.85
C TRP A 15 13.05 9.68 5.93
N ALA A 16 12.86 10.98 6.13
CA ALA A 16 13.96 11.94 6.26
C ALA A 16 14.93 11.55 7.39
N GLN A 17 14.41 11.10 8.54
CA GLN A 17 15.24 10.60 9.64
C GLN A 17 16.03 9.35 9.23
N ARG A 18 15.42 8.42 8.48
CA ARG A 18 16.11 7.20 7.99
C ARG A 18 17.17 7.53 6.94
N PHE A 19 16.90 8.43 6.00
CA PHE A 19 17.88 8.88 5.01
C PHE A 19 19.07 9.59 5.70
N ALA A 20 18.84 10.45 6.68
CA ALA A 20 19.91 11.10 7.44
C ALA A 20 20.84 10.07 8.14
N GLN A 21 20.32 8.91 8.53
CA GLN A 21 21.09 7.85 9.18
C GLN A 21 21.75 6.88 8.20
N GLN A 22 21.08 6.53 7.10
CA GLN A 22 21.47 5.43 6.21
C GLN A 22 22.06 5.89 4.88
N ALA A 23 21.77 7.11 4.46
CA ALA A 23 22.24 7.71 3.21
C ALA A 23 22.50 9.22 3.40
N PRO A 24 23.38 9.63 4.33
CA PRO A 24 23.61 11.03 4.68
C PRO A 24 24.11 11.88 3.50
N ASP A 25 24.79 11.26 2.52
CA ASP A 25 25.32 11.93 1.33
C ASP A 25 24.24 12.20 0.26
N LEU A 26 23.02 11.66 0.43
CA LEU A 26 21.91 11.85 -0.49
C LEU A 26 20.91 12.83 0.11
N ALA A 27 20.83 14.02 -0.49
CA ALA A 27 19.89 15.05 -0.06
C ALA A 27 18.44 14.55 -0.20
N PHE A 28 17.73 14.40 0.91
CA PHE A 28 16.33 13.99 0.93
C PHE A 28 15.43 15.23 1.02
N ARG A 29 14.46 15.32 0.11
CA ARG A 29 13.57 16.47 -0.06
C ARG A 29 12.11 16.00 0.02
N ILE A 30 11.25 16.80 0.62
CA ILE A 30 9.82 16.50 0.75
C ILE A 30 9.03 17.54 -0.04
N TRP A 31 8.19 17.07 -0.95
CA TRP A 31 7.29 17.91 -1.74
C TRP A 31 6.47 18.87 -0.84
N PRO A 32 6.30 20.14 -1.23
CA PRO A 32 6.67 20.75 -2.52
C PRO A 32 8.09 21.34 -2.58
N ASP A 33 8.93 21.18 -1.56
CA ASP A 33 10.32 21.68 -1.61
C ASP A 33 11.18 20.78 -2.50
N LEU A 34 11.36 21.18 -3.75
CA LEU A 34 12.16 20.49 -4.75
C LEU A 34 13.67 20.77 -4.60
N GLY A 35 14.02 21.95 -4.06
CA GLY A 35 15.34 22.54 -4.28
C GLY A 35 15.59 22.80 -5.78
N ASP A 36 16.82 22.51 -6.23
CA ASP A 36 17.17 22.53 -7.66
C ASP A 36 16.66 21.25 -8.36
N PRO A 37 15.68 21.36 -9.28
CA PRO A 37 15.11 20.20 -9.97
C PRO A 37 16.14 19.43 -10.80
N GLU A 38 17.20 20.09 -11.28
CA GLU A 38 18.25 19.42 -12.04
C GLU A 38 19.07 18.47 -11.18
N THR A 39 19.01 18.57 -9.85
CA THR A 39 19.74 17.67 -8.93
C THR A 39 18.95 16.41 -8.57
N VAL A 40 17.64 16.39 -8.82
CA VAL A 40 16.75 15.28 -8.45
C VAL A 40 17.00 14.10 -9.38
N ARG A 41 17.40 12.97 -8.80
CA ARG A 41 17.63 11.70 -9.52
C ARG A 41 16.58 10.65 -9.22
N TYR A 42 15.95 10.75 -8.05
CA TYR A 42 15.02 9.75 -7.56
C TYR A 42 13.72 10.41 -7.09
N LEU A 43 12.59 9.82 -7.46
CA LEU A 43 11.27 10.24 -7.00
C LEU A 43 10.59 9.08 -6.29
N ALA A 44 10.25 9.21 -5.01
CA ALA A 44 9.25 8.36 -4.38
C ALA A 44 7.89 9.07 -4.35
N ALA A 45 6.86 8.44 -4.88
CA ALA A 45 5.54 9.05 -4.94
C ALA A 45 4.40 8.07 -4.62
N TRP A 46 3.36 8.58 -3.94
CA TRP A 46 2.04 7.93 -3.99
C TRP A 46 1.38 8.24 -5.32
N GLN A 47 1.31 9.52 -5.68
CA GLN A 47 0.90 9.99 -6.99
C GLN A 47 2.02 10.88 -7.55
N PRO A 48 2.64 10.53 -8.68
CA PRO A 48 3.70 11.35 -9.27
C PRO A 48 3.16 12.73 -9.71
N PRO A 49 4.03 13.71 -9.97
CA PRO A 49 3.66 14.90 -10.75
C PRO A 49 3.08 14.49 -12.09
N ASP A 50 2.27 15.37 -12.68
CA ASP A 50 1.70 15.17 -14.00
C ASP A 50 2.77 14.87 -15.04
N ASP A 51 3.75 15.76 -15.19
CA ASP A 51 4.90 15.55 -16.08
C ASP A 51 6.18 15.48 -15.26
N PRO A 52 6.55 14.30 -14.73
CA PRO A 52 7.69 14.16 -13.85
C PRO A 52 9.01 14.45 -14.57
N CYS A 53 9.09 14.24 -15.90
CA CYS A 53 10.32 14.45 -16.66
C CYS A 53 10.50 15.91 -17.08
N ALA A 54 9.41 16.62 -17.40
CA ALA A 54 9.49 18.07 -17.59
C ALA A 54 9.85 18.78 -16.28
N LEU A 55 9.33 18.30 -15.14
CA LEU A 55 9.64 18.89 -13.83
C LEU A 55 11.04 18.50 -13.33
N LEU A 56 11.48 17.26 -13.57
CA LEU A 56 12.72 16.67 -13.05
C LEU A 56 13.54 16.12 -14.24
N PRO A 57 14.28 16.98 -14.96
CA PRO A 57 14.87 16.64 -16.27
C PRO A 57 15.92 15.53 -16.21
N ASN A 58 16.49 15.29 -15.03
CA ASN A 58 17.53 14.29 -14.81
C ASN A 58 17.04 13.11 -13.96
N LEU A 59 15.73 12.86 -13.93
CA LEU A 59 15.14 11.76 -13.16
C LEU A 59 15.62 10.41 -13.70
N GLU A 60 16.12 9.55 -12.81
CA GLU A 60 16.66 8.23 -13.14
C GLU A 60 15.72 7.11 -12.72
N ILE A 61 14.99 7.23 -11.60
CA ILE A 61 14.11 6.16 -11.07
C ILE A 61 12.88 6.75 -10.39
N VAL A 62 11.73 6.10 -10.56
CA VAL A 62 10.49 6.39 -9.80
C VAL A 62 10.11 5.21 -8.92
N PHE A 63 9.96 5.46 -7.62
CA PHE A 63 9.51 4.53 -6.59
C PHE A 63 8.03 4.79 -6.27
N SER A 64 7.15 3.82 -6.50
CA SER A 64 5.82 3.83 -5.88
C SER A 64 5.94 3.47 -4.40
N VAL A 65 5.38 4.33 -3.53
CA VAL A 65 5.31 4.06 -2.08
C VAL A 65 4.22 3.07 -1.70
N GLY A 66 3.44 2.59 -2.68
CA GLY A 66 2.38 1.59 -2.52
C GLY A 66 2.76 0.23 -3.10
N ALA A 67 2.00 -0.80 -2.68
CA ALA A 67 2.11 -2.15 -3.25
C ALA A 67 1.57 -2.23 -4.68
N GLY A 68 0.53 -1.42 -4.98
CA GLY A 68 -0.03 -1.19 -6.30
C GLY A 68 0.51 0.09 -6.94
N ILE A 69 0.26 0.22 -8.24
CA ILE A 69 0.66 1.37 -9.07
C ILE A 69 -0.49 1.88 -9.93
N ASP A 70 -1.73 1.53 -9.61
CA ASP A 70 -2.94 1.88 -10.37
C ASP A 70 -3.13 3.40 -10.54
N GLN A 71 -2.58 4.18 -9.61
CA GLN A 71 -2.58 5.63 -9.61
C GLN A 71 -1.47 6.26 -10.48
N PHE A 72 -0.57 5.46 -11.05
CA PHE A 72 0.49 5.93 -11.95
C PHE A 72 0.01 5.86 -13.40
N ASP A 73 0.07 7.00 -14.10
CA ASP A 73 -0.02 6.99 -15.56
C ASP A 73 1.36 6.69 -16.15
N LEU A 74 1.62 5.39 -16.39
CA LEU A 74 2.90 4.93 -16.94
C LEU A 74 3.16 5.45 -18.36
N SER A 75 2.13 5.91 -19.09
CA SER A 75 2.34 6.50 -20.42
C SER A 75 3.11 7.83 -20.38
N ARG A 76 3.13 8.47 -19.21
CA ARG A 76 3.82 9.75 -18.95
C ARG A 76 5.21 9.57 -18.36
N VAL A 77 5.62 8.34 -18.07
CA VAL A 77 6.98 8.01 -17.64
C VAL A 77 7.72 7.43 -18.85
N PRO A 78 8.80 8.08 -19.34
CA PRO A 78 9.61 7.56 -20.43
C PRO A 78 10.09 6.14 -20.16
N ALA A 79 10.08 5.29 -21.20
CA ALA A 79 10.38 3.86 -21.07
C ALA A 79 11.79 3.54 -20.51
N HIS A 80 12.73 4.48 -20.58
CA HIS A 80 14.08 4.31 -20.03
C HIS A 80 14.18 4.57 -18.52
N ILE A 81 13.15 5.17 -17.90
CA ILE A 81 13.10 5.43 -16.47
C ILE A 81 12.38 4.25 -15.79
N PRO A 82 13.08 3.41 -15.01
CA PRO A 82 12.45 2.34 -14.26
C PRO A 82 11.44 2.88 -13.25
N VAL A 83 10.26 2.24 -13.24
CA VAL A 83 9.26 2.38 -12.18
C VAL A 83 9.32 1.15 -11.29
N VAL A 84 9.66 1.35 -10.02
CA VAL A 84 9.75 0.28 -9.03
C VAL A 84 8.64 0.45 -8.00
N ARG A 85 8.06 -0.65 -7.54
CA ARG A 85 7.04 -0.65 -6.50
C ARG A 85 7.60 -1.19 -5.20
N MET A 86 7.14 -0.65 -4.08
CA MET A 86 7.54 -1.16 -2.77
C MET A 86 6.93 -2.56 -2.54
N ILE A 87 7.78 -3.52 -2.20
CA ILE A 87 7.37 -4.84 -1.73
C ILE A 87 7.79 -4.93 -0.27
N GLU A 88 6.81 -5.01 0.61
CA GLU A 88 7.03 -5.05 2.06
C GLU A 88 6.26 -6.27 2.60
N PRO A 89 6.93 -7.23 3.27
CA PRO A 89 6.29 -8.45 3.77
C PRO A 89 5.11 -8.20 4.71
N GLY A 90 5.17 -7.17 5.55
CA GLY A 90 4.09 -6.78 6.47
C GLY A 90 2.78 -6.40 5.77
N ILE A 91 2.82 -5.87 4.53
CA ILE A 91 1.60 -5.64 3.72
C ILE A 91 0.89 -6.96 3.43
N VAL A 92 1.63 -8.03 3.14
CA VAL A 92 1.05 -9.35 2.86
C VAL A 92 0.38 -9.90 4.13
N GLU A 93 1.09 -9.87 5.25
CA GLU A 93 0.59 -10.33 6.55
C GLU A 93 -0.65 -9.53 6.97
N GLY A 94 -0.59 -8.20 6.91
CA GLY A 94 -1.72 -7.34 7.25
C GLY A 94 -2.95 -7.57 6.37
N MET A 95 -2.77 -7.88 5.08
CA MET A 95 -3.88 -8.26 4.21
C MET A 95 -4.49 -9.62 4.58
N VAL A 96 -3.64 -10.59 4.95
CA VAL A 96 -4.11 -11.89 5.44
C VAL A 96 -4.91 -11.71 6.72
N GLU A 97 -4.40 -10.95 7.69
CA GLU A 97 -5.09 -10.66 8.94
C GLU A 97 -6.44 -9.97 8.71
N TYR A 98 -6.44 -8.91 7.90
CA TYR A 98 -7.64 -8.14 7.59
C TYR A 98 -8.72 -8.99 6.94
N VAL A 99 -8.37 -9.75 5.89
CA VAL A 99 -9.35 -10.58 5.19
C VAL A 99 -9.83 -11.75 6.06
N THR A 100 -8.93 -12.39 6.82
CA THR A 100 -9.30 -13.47 7.74
C THR A 100 -10.29 -12.97 8.80
N GLN A 101 -10.04 -11.80 9.38
CA GLN A 101 -10.93 -11.17 10.33
C GLN A 101 -12.30 -10.86 9.70
N ALA A 102 -12.34 -10.31 8.49
CA ALA A 102 -13.59 -10.02 7.78
C ALA A 102 -14.41 -11.30 7.50
N VAL A 103 -13.76 -12.35 6.99
CA VAL A 103 -14.40 -13.64 6.69
C VAL A 103 -14.96 -14.26 7.96
N LEU A 104 -14.18 -14.34 9.04
CA LEU A 104 -14.63 -14.90 10.32
C LEU A 104 -15.77 -14.09 10.95
N THR A 105 -15.72 -12.76 10.85
CA THR A 105 -16.79 -11.86 11.33
C THR A 105 -18.12 -12.23 10.67
N ILE A 106 -18.12 -12.48 9.36
CA ILE A 106 -19.33 -12.91 8.62
C ILE A 106 -19.68 -14.36 8.94
N HIS A 107 -18.70 -15.26 9.02
CA HIS A 107 -18.91 -16.69 9.27
C HIS A 107 -19.50 -16.98 10.65
N ARG A 108 -19.23 -16.11 11.62
CA ARG A 108 -19.70 -16.22 13.01
C ARG A 108 -20.86 -15.28 13.32
N ASP A 109 -21.47 -14.70 12.29
CA ASP A 109 -22.67 -13.87 12.39
C ASP A 109 -22.50 -12.69 13.38
N LEU A 110 -21.28 -12.14 13.48
CA LEU A 110 -20.95 -11.11 14.48
C LEU A 110 -21.72 -9.80 14.27
N PHE A 111 -22.09 -9.48 13.03
CA PHE A 111 -22.95 -8.33 12.75
C PHE A 111 -24.36 -8.50 13.34
N ASP A 112 -24.91 -9.71 13.27
CA ASP A 112 -26.21 -10.02 13.86
C ASP A 112 -26.14 -9.97 15.38
N TYR A 113 -25.09 -10.55 15.98
CA TYR A 113 -24.90 -10.49 17.42
C TYR A 113 -24.65 -9.05 17.91
N ALA A 114 -23.95 -8.22 17.15
CA ALA A 114 -23.79 -6.80 17.47
C ALA A 114 -25.15 -6.06 17.44
N ALA A 115 -26.05 -6.42 16.51
CA ALA A 115 -27.41 -5.88 16.49
C ALA A 115 -28.23 -6.35 17.71
N GLN A 116 -28.21 -7.65 18.01
CA GLN A 116 -28.87 -8.19 19.19
C GLN A 116 -28.35 -7.57 20.49
N GLN A 117 -27.04 -7.35 20.59
CA GLN A 117 -26.42 -6.72 21.76
C GLN A 117 -26.95 -5.30 21.99
N ARG A 118 -27.16 -4.50 20.92
CA ARG A 118 -27.75 -3.16 21.04
C ARG A 118 -29.21 -3.18 21.51
N GLU A 119 -29.92 -4.26 21.22
CA GLU A 119 -31.31 -4.49 21.64
C GLU A 119 -31.40 -5.22 23.00
N HIS A 120 -30.25 -5.56 23.61
CA HIS A 120 -30.16 -6.35 24.83
C HIS A 120 -30.85 -7.72 24.72
N VAL A 121 -30.87 -8.29 23.51
CA VAL A 121 -31.47 -9.59 23.23
C VAL A 121 -30.39 -10.67 23.25
N TRP A 122 -30.67 -11.77 23.95
CA TRP A 122 -29.88 -13.00 23.86
C TRP A 122 -30.62 -14.03 23.01
N ARG A 123 -30.14 -14.28 21.80
CA ARG A 123 -30.75 -15.27 20.90
C ARG A 123 -29.70 -15.95 20.03
N GLU A 124 -29.49 -17.23 20.29
CA GLU A 124 -28.55 -18.05 19.54
C GLU A 124 -28.91 -18.15 18.06
N LYS A 125 -27.87 -18.26 17.22
CA LYS A 125 -27.97 -18.57 15.80
C LYS A 125 -27.29 -19.92 15.51
N PRO A 126 -27.83 -20.74 14.59
CA PRO A 126 -27.19 -22.00 14.22
C PRO A 126 -25.76 -21.80 13.71
N VAL A 127 -24.81 -22.52 14.30
CA VAL A 127 -23.42 -22.51 13.85
C VAL A 127 -23.32 -23.21 12.49
N ARG A 128 -22.74 -22.51 11.51
CA ARG A 128 -22.48 -23.06 10.18
C ARG A 128 -20.99 -23.38 10.04
N ALA A 129 -20.67 -24.59 9.63
CA ALA A 129 -19.29 -24.99 9.36
C ALA A 129 -18.69 -24.10 8.25
N ALA A 130 -17.45 -23.66 8.42
CA ALA A 130 -16.76 -22.82 7.42
C ALA A 130 -16.74 -23.47 6.03
N ALA A 131 -16.55 -24.80 5.95
CA ALA A 131 -16.55 -25.57 4.72
C ALA A 131 -17.87 -25.51 3.91
N SER A 132 -18.99 -25.11 4.54
CA SER A 132 -20.29 -24.90 3.87
C SER A 132 -20.45 -23.50 3.26
N ARG A 133 -19.49 -22.60 3.50
CA ARG A 133 -19.50 -21.22 3.00
C ARG A 133 -18.41 -21.08 1.94
N ARG A 134 -18.69 -20.30 0.90
CA ARG A 134 -17.76 -20.04 -0.21
C ARG A 134 -17.21 -18.62 -0.09
N VAL A 135 -15.90 -18.49 -0.22
CA VAL A 135 -15.22 -17.20 -0.32
C VAL A 135 -14.60 -17.10 -1.71
N GLY A 136 -14.91 -16.02 -2.43
CA GLY A 136 -14.29 -15.69 -3.71
C GLY A 136 -13.23 -14.63 -3.53
N VAL A 137 -12.03 -14.85 -4.09
CA VAL A 137 -10.94 -13.88 -4.12
C VAL A 137 -10.77 -13.41 -5.56
N LEU A 138 -11.06 -12.13 -5.82
CA LEU A 138 -10.90 -11.52 -7.14
C LEU A 138 -9.53 -10.84 -7.22
N GLY A 139 -8.67 -11.36 -8.10
CA GLY A 139 -7.27 -10.96 -8.21
C GLY A 139 -6.35 -11.97 -7.52
N LEU A 140 -5.49 -12.63 -8.30
CA LEU A 140 -4.61 -13.72 -7.85
C LEU A 140 -3.13 -13.32 -7.89
N GLY A 141 -2.85 -12.05 -7.60
CA GLY A 141 -1.49 -11.56 -7.36
C GLY A 141 -0.96 -12.01 -5.99
N THR A 142 0.18 -11.45 -5.58
CA THR A 142 0.86 -11.79 -4.31
C THR A 142 -0.07 -11.79 -3.09
N LEU A 143 -0.89 -10.74 -2.93
CA LEU A 143 -1.81 -10.61 -1.80
C LEU A 143 -2.97 -11.61 -1.87
N GLY A 144 -3.58 -11.75 -3.04
CA GLY A 144 -4.72 -12.65 -3.25
C GLY A 144 -4.36 -14.12 -3.01
N GLN A 145 -3.16 -14.55 -3.43
CA GLN A 145 -2.71 -15.91 -3.17
C GLN A 145 -2.42 -16.16 -1.69
N ALA A 146 -1.75 -15.23 -1.00
CA ALA A 146 -1.50 -15.36 0.44
C ALA A 146 -2.81 -15.49 1.25
N VAL A 147 -3.83 -14.71 0.87
CA VAL A 147 -5.18 -14.81 1.44
C VAL A 147 -5.80 -16.18 1.15
N LEU A 148 -5.75 -16.67 -0.10
CA LEU A 148 -6.30 -17.98 -0.45
C LEU A 148 -5.64 -19.13 0.31
N ASP A 149 -4.31 -19.11 0.43
CA ASP A 149 -3.56 -20.15 1.13
C ASP A 149 -3.87 -20.19 2.63
N THR A 150 -4.24 -19.04 3.20
CA THR A 150 -4.68 -18.94 4.60
C THR A 150 -6.12 -19.43 4.76
N LEU A 151 -7.05 -18.96 3.92
CA LEU A 151 -8.47 -19.28 4.04
C LEU A 151 -8.83 -20.73 3.66
N ARG A 152 -7.93 -21.44 2.98
CA ARG A 152 -8.10 -22.86 2.64
C ARG A 152 -7.84 -23.82 3.80
N ARG A 153 -7.18 -23.37 4.86
CA ARG A 153 -6.85 -24.18 6.04
C ARG A 153 -8.04 -24.30 6.98
#